data_AF-A0A7W7MHL0-F1
#
_entry.id   AF-A0A7W7MHL0-F1
#
_cell.length_a   1.000
_cell.length_b   1.000
_cell.length_c   1.000
_cell.angle_alpha   90.00
_cell.angle_beta   90.00
_cell.angle_gamma   90.00
#
_symmetry.space_group_name_H-M   'P 1'
#
loop_
_entity.id
_entity.type
_entity.pdbx_description
1 polymer ?
#
loop_
_entity_poly.entity_id
_entity_poly.type
_entity_poly.pdbx_seq_one_letter_code
_entity_poly.pdbx_strand_id
1 'polypeptide(L)' 'MPRDDQAEVETARRATDRLALVLEDLGFDVGQEFPGLHDVIDRRGVAVVRLGDVMPAIAERLAEVLSGLRG' A
#
# COMPACT_ATOMS: atom_id res chain seq x y z
N MET A 1 -17.57 -13.19 -16.88
CA MET A 1 -17.99 -12.03 -16.08
C MET A 1 -16.80 -11.08 -16.02
N PRO A 2 -16.68 -10.06 -16.87
CA PRO A 2 -15.49 -9.18 -16.90
C PRO A 2 -15.65 -7.86 -16.13
N ARG A 3 -16.83 -7.60 -15.53
CA ARG A 3 -17.14 -6.32 -14.86
C ARG A 3 -16.68 -6.27 -13.40
N ASP A 4 -16.73 -7.40 -12.71
CA ASP A 4 -16.36 -7.50 -11.30
C ASP A 4 -14.83 -7.36 -11.14
N ASP A 5 -14.06 -8.00 -12.02
CA ASP A 5 -12.58 -7.88 -12.05
C ASP A 5 -12.12 -6.43 -12.27
N GLN A 6 -12.81 -5.66 -13.13
CA GLN A 6 -12.47 -4.25 -13.38
C GLN A 6 -12.76 -3.36 -12.16
N ALA A 7 -13.86 -3.62 -11.45
CA ALA A 7 -14.21 -2.88 -10.25
C ALA A 7 -13.23 -3.16 -9.10
N GLU A 8 -12.75 -4.41 -8.99
CA GLU A 8 -11.75 -4.80 -8.01
C GLU A 8 -10.37 -4.17 -8.30
N VAL A 9 -9.93 -4.18 -9.56
CA VAL A 9 -8.69 -3.49 -9.98
C VAL A 9 -8.74 -2.01 -9.62
N GLU A 10 -9.85 -1.34 -9.93
CA GLU A 10 -10.01 0.08 -9.63
C GLU A 10 -10.01 0.35 -8.11
N THR A 11 -10.61 -0.56 -7.34
CA THR A 11 -10.60 -0.49 -5.88
C THR A 11 -9.19 -0.64 -5.32
N ALA A 12 -8.42 -1.62 -5.81
CA ALA A 12 -7.03 -1.83 -5.39
C ALA A 12 -6.16 -0.64 -5.76
N ARG A 13 -6.31 -0.08 -6.97
CA ARG A 13 -5.60 1.12 -7.41
C ARG A 13 -5.88 2.32 -6.50
N ARG A 14 -7.16 2.62 -6.23
CA ARG A 14 -7.53 3.73 -5.33
C ARG A 14 -7.01 3.50 -3.91
N ALA A 15 -6.99 2.26 -3.44
CA ALA A 15 -6.43 1.91 -2.13
C ALA A 15 -4.91 2.13 -2.09
N THR A 16 -4.18 1.73 -3.15
CA THR A 16 -2.75 2.00 -3.32
C THR A 16 -2.47 3.50 -3.32
N ASP A 17 -3.17 4.27 -4.15
CA ASP A 17 -2.98 5.72 -4.26
C ASP A 17 -3.23 6.40 -2.90
N ARG A 18 -4.29 6.00 -2.19
CA ARG A 18 -4.60 6.54 -0.86
C ARG A 18 -3.55 6.14 0.17
N LEU A 19 -3.04 4.91 0.13
CA LEU A 19 -1.99 4.47 1.04
C LEU A 19 -0.70 5.25 0.82
N ALA A 20 -0.33 5.50 -0.44
CA ALA A 20 0.83 6.32 -0.78
C ALA A 20 0.71 7.73 -0.17
N LEU A 21 -0.42 8.40 -0.38
CA LEU A 21 -0.66 9.74 0.18
C LEU A 21 -0.57 9.75 1.71
N VAL A 22 -1.17 8.77 2.39
CA VAL A 22 -1.11 8.70 3.87
C VAL A 22 0.32 8.46 4.35
N LEU A 23 1.10 7.61 3.68
CA LEU A 23 2.50 7.38 4.04
C LEU A 23 3.34 8.65 3.84
N GLU A 24 3.11 9.40 2.76
CA GLU A 24 3.75 10.70 2.54
C GLU A 24 3.37 11.72 3.61
N ASP A 25 2.09 11.81 3.98
CA ASP A 25 1.60 12.68 5.05
C ASP A 25 2.24 12.34 6.42
N LEU A 26 2.56 11.06 6.63
CA LEU A 26 3.26 10.56 7.82
C LEU A 26 4.79 10.76 7.75
N GLY A 27 5.30 11.36 6.67
CA GLY A 27 6.71 11.70 6.48
C GLY A 27 7.57 10.58 5.90
N PHE A 28 6.97 9.59 5.24
CA PHE A 28 7.71 8.61 4.46
C PHE A 28 7.93 9.09 3.02
N ASP A 29 9.10 8.81 2.46
CA ASP A 29 9.34 8.93 1.02
C ASP A 29 8.89 7.63 0.35
N VAL A 30 7.66 7.60 -0.17
CA VAL A 30 7.09 6.38 -0.76
C VAL A 30 7.91 5.86 -1.95
N GLY A 31 8.51 6.75 -2.75
CA GLY A 31 9.32 6.36 -3.90
C GLY A 31 10.62 5.65 -3.51
N GLN A 32 11.23 6.06 -2.40
CA GLN A 32 12.48 5.47 -1.92
C GLN A 32 12.27 4.36 -0.88
N GLU A 33 11.34 4.55 0.06
CA GLU A 33 11.14 3.70 1.24
C GLU A 33 10.13 2.57 0.98
N PHE A 34 9.22 2.75 0.01
CA PHE A 34 8.25 1.74 -0.42
C PHE A 34 8.24 1.55 -1.95
N PRO A 35 9.39 1.24 -2.58
CA PRO A 35 9.49 1.12 -4.04
C PRO A 35 8.64 -0.02 -4.62
N GLY A 36 8.22 -0.95 -3.76
CA GLY A 36 7.31 -2.03 -4.10
C GLY A 36 5.82 -1.71 -3.91
N LEU A 37 5.44 -0.46 -3.59
CA LEU A 37 4.05 -0.08 -3.41
C LEU A 37 3.31 0.03 -4.75
N HIS A 38 2.43 -0.93 -5.03
CA HIS A 38 1.58 -0.94 -6.24
C HIS A 38 0.36 -1.86 -6.07
N ASP A 39 -0.69 -1.62 -6.86
CA ASP A 39 -1.75 -2.60 -7.06
C ASP A 39 -1.32 -3.70 -8.04
N VAL A 40 -1.78 -4.93 -7.79
CA VAL A 40 -1.50 -6.08 -8.66
C VAL A 40 -2.61 -7.11 -8.57
N ILE A 41 -2.81 -7.87 -9.66
CA ILE A 41 -3.64 -9.08 -9.64
C ILE A 41 -2.78 -10.26 -9.20
N ASP A 42 -3.16 -10.92 -8.11
CA ASP A 42 -2.45 -12.08 -7.61
C ASP A 42 -2.70 -13.35 -8.47
N ARG A 43 -2.05 -14.45 -8.13
CA ARG A 43 -2.19 -15.71 -8.88
C ARG A 43 -3.59 -16.34 -8.77
N ARG A 44 -4.41 -15.90 -7.82
CA ARG A 44 -5.78 -16.33 -7.61
C ARG A 44 -6.78 -15.44 -8.36
N GLY A 45 -6.30 -14.41 -9.06
CA GLY A 45 -7.13 -13.45 -9.78
C GLY A 45 -7.67 -12.33 -8.88
N VAL A 46 -7.15 -12.16 -7.67
CA VAL A 46 -7.64 -11.16 -6.72
C VAL A 46 -6.80 -9.89 -6.83
N ALA A 47 -7.44 -8.73 -6.90
CA ALA A 47 -6.77 -7.45 -6.84
C ALA A 47 -6.27 -7.16 -5.41
N VAL A 48 -4.97 -6.92 -5.26
CA VAL A 48 -4.31 -6.67 -3.98
C VAL A 48 -3.40 -5.46 -4.04
N VAL A 49 -3.20 -4.81 -2.89
CA VAL A 49 -2.14 -3.81 -2.70
C VAL A 49 -0.89 -4.53 -2.20
N ARG A 50 0.22 -4.38 -2.92
CA ARG A 50 1.53 -4.92 -2.53
C ARG A 50 2.40 -3.77 -2.04
N LEU A 51 3.05 -3.94 -0.88
CA LEU A 51 4.06 -3.00 -0.36
C LEU A 51 5.48 -3.35 -0.80
N GLY A 52 5.73 -4.63 -1.12
CA GLY A 52 7.07 -5.15 -1.38
C GLY A 52 7.87 -5.40 -0.11
N ASP A 53 9.20 -5.47 -0.26
CA ASP A 53 10.12 -5.60 0.87
C ASP A 53 10.28 -4.24 1.56
N VAL A 54 10.13 -4.23 2.89
CA VAL A 54 10.31 -3.03 3.72
C VAL A 54 11.58 -3.22 4.55
N MET A 55 12.48 -2.24 4.51
CA MET A 55 13.72 -2.31 5.29
C MET A 55 13.41 -2.28 6.80
N PRO A 56 14.21 -2.96 7.65
CA PRO A 56 13.96 -2.99 9.09
C PRO A 56 13.78 -1.61 9.73
N ALA A 57 14.61 -0.63 9.38
CA ALA A 57 14.51 0.73 9.93
C ALA A 57 13.19 1.44 9.55
N ILE A 58 12.69 1.19 8.34
CA ILE A 58 11.40 1.74 7.86
C ILE A 58 10.25 1.03 8.56
N ALA A 59 10.36 -0.29 8.74
CA ALA A 59 9.35 -1.09 9.43
C ALA A 59 9.18 -0.67 10.90
N GLU A 60 10.27 -0.39 11.61
CA GLU A 60 10.24 0.13 12.99
C GLU A 60 9.56 1.50 13.04
N ARG A 61 9.94 2.43 12.15
CA ARG A 61 9.33 3.77 12.08
C ARG A 61 7.83 3.70 11.75
N LEU A 62 7.44 2.82 10.84
CA LEU A 62 6.04 2.56 10.50
C LEU A 62 5.27 2.01 11.72
N ALA A 63 5.87 1.09 12.47
CA ALA A 63 5.27 0.54 13.68
C ALA A 63 5.06 1.60 14.77
N GLU A 64 6.02 2.52 14.96
CA GLU A 64 5.89 3.65 15.89
C GLU A 64 4.70 4.56 15.52
N VAL A 65 4.62 4.95 14.24
CA VAL A 65 3.52 5.78 13.73
C VAL A 65 2.16 5.10 13.92
N LEU A 66 2.05 3.83 13.54
CA LEU A 66 0.81 3.05 13.69
C LEU A 66 0.41 2.85 15.16
N SER A 67 1.39 2.78 16.07
CA SER A 67 1.14 2.68 17.51
C SER A 67 0.64 4.00 18.11
N GLY A 68 1.13 5.13 17.59
CA GLY A 68 0.68 6.48 17.97
C GLY A 68 -0.70 6.86 17.41
N LEU A 69 -1.13 6.23 16.31
CA LEU A 69 -2.44 6.42 15.68
C LEU A 69 -3.64 5.90 16.50
N ARG A 70 -3.41 5.24 17.65
CA ARG A 70 -4.47 4.76 18.56
C ARG A 70 -4.99 5.84 19.55
N GLY A 71 -4.75 7.12 19.27
CA GLY A 71 -5.17 8.26 20.09
C GLY A 71 -6.51 8.86 19.68
#